data_AF-A0A127SY24-F1
#
_entry.id   AF-A0A127SY24-F1
#
_cell.length_a   1.000
_cell.length_b   1.000
_cell.length_c   1.000
_cell.angle_alpha   90.00
_cell.angle_beta   90.00
_cell.angle_gamma   90.00
#
_symmetry.space_group_name_H-M   'P 1'
#
loop_
_entity.id
_entity.type
_entity.pdbx_description
1 polymer ?
#
loop_
_entity_poly.entity_id
_entity_poly.type
_entity_poly.pdbx_seq_one_letter_code
_entity_poly.pdbx_strand_id
1 'polypeptide(L)'
;EVLGEVVVTGYQVQRKADLTGSVSVVSAKDLKSSADTDPMRSLQGKVPGMTITTDGSPIGTGTVRIRGIGSFNSSQDPLFVIDGVPTTTALNSLNMNDIESMQVLKDAASASIYGSRAANGVIIITTKRGKKGSKLNVDFSTNLTAQFYNSQSMMKLCNTSEYATAMAQAALNDGIDPVAYARNYGLDLNATTGRT
;
A
#
# COMPACT_ATOMS: atom_id res chain seq x y z
N GLU A 1 -6.20 27.24 22.51
CA GLU A 1 -5.63 28.07 21.43
C GLU A 1 -5.50 27.21 20.17
N VAL A 2 -6.15 27.61 19.09
CA VAL A 2 -6.12 26.88 17.81
C VAL A 2 -4.84 27.26 17.09
N LEU A 3 -3.76 26.51 17.32
CA LEU A 3 -2.54 26.63 16.51
C LEU A 3 -2.90 26.22 15.08
N GLY A 4 -2.96 27.20 14.18
CA GLY A 4 -3.23 26.97 12.76
C GLY A 4 -2.24 25.95 12.22
N GLU A 5 -2.76 24.91 11.56
CA GLU A 5 -1.94 23.87 10.95
C GLU A 5 -1.05 24.50 9.88
N VAL A 6 0.26 24.42 10.11
CA VAL A 6 1.28 24.99 9.25
C VAL A 6 1.80 23.89 8.32
N VAL A 7 1.89 24.21 7.03
CA VAL A 7 2.18 23.29 5.93
C VAL A 7 3.50 23.71 5.30
N VAL A 8 4.39 22.76 5.06
CA VAL A 8 5.71 23.01 4.45
C VAL A 8 5.64 22.65 2.97
N THR A 9 5.42 23.64 2.12
CA THR A 9 5.42 23.46 0.67
C THR A 9 6.72 23.97 0.08
N GLY A 10 7.55 23.08 -0.47
CA GLY A 10 8.85 23.50 -1.00
C GLY A 10 9.81 23.86 0.12
N TYR A 11 10.32 25.08 0.03
CA TYR A 11 11.19 25.71 1.02
C TYR A 11 10.45 26.73 1.90
N GLN A 12 9.15 26.90 1.69
CA GLN A 12 8.34 27.88 2.41
C GLN A 12 7.33 27.21 3.34
N VAL A 13 7.06 27.90 4.43
CA VAL A 13 6.16 27.48 5.49
C VAL A 13 4.92 28.37 5.39
N GLN A 14 3.79 27.79 4.97
CA GLN A 14 2.55 28.52 4.72
C GLN A 14 1.42 27.95 5.60
N ARG A 15 0.41 28.77 5.90
CA ARG A 15 -0.78 28.27 6.60
C ARG A 15 -1.60 27.43 5.65
N LYS A 16 -2.19 26.33 6.14
CA LYS A 16 -3.06 25.46 5.34
C LYS A 16 -4.18 26.21 4.61
N ALA A 17 -4.69 27.28 5.23
CA ALA A 17 -5.76 28.12 4.67
C ALA A 17 -5.31 29.00 3.49
N ASP A 18 -4.02 29.34 3.41
CA ASP A 18 -3.48 30.25 2.39
C ASP A 18 -3.03 29.49 1.12
N LEU A 19 -3.28 28.17 1.07
CA LEU A 19 -2.77 27.29 0.03
C LEU A 19 -3.72 27.23 -1.17
N THR A 20 -3.22 27.62 -2.34
CA THR A 20 -4.05 27.77 -3.55
C THR A 20 -4.11 26.51 -4.43
N GLY A 21 -3.29 25.49 -4.18
CA GLY A 21 -3.28 24.25 -4.98
C GLY A 21 -3.64 22.99 -4.21
N SER A 22 -3.85 21.87 -4.91
CA SER A 22 -4.28 20.61 -4.29
C SER A 22 -3.17 19.95 -3.50
N VAL A 23 -3.15 20.22 -2.19
CA VAL A 23 -2.24 19.60 -1.22
C VAL A 23 -3.05 18.87 -0.17
N SER A 24 -2.69 17.61 0.07
CA SER A 24 -3.28 16.81 1.13
C SER A 24 -2.25 16.64 2.24
N VAL A 25 -2.62 17.08 3.45
CA VAL A 25 -1.78 16.98 4.64
C VAL A 25 -2.28 15.82 5.48
N VAL A 26 -1.39 14.92 5.85
CA VAL A 26 -1.65 13.80 6.74
C VAL A 26 -0.77 13.95 7.98
N SER A 27 -1.41 14.00 9.14
CA SER A 27 -0.74 14.21 10.42
C SER A 27 -0.12 12.90 10.94
N ALA A 28 0.92 12.98 11.77
CA ALA A 28 1.50 11.80 12.42
C ALA A 28 0.48 10.96 13.21
N LYS A 29 -0.57 11.59 13.76
CA LYS A 29 -1.63 10.88 14.47
C LYS A 29 -2.38 9.93 13.53
N ASP A 30 -2.69 10.40 12.34
CA ASP A 30 -3.38 9.61 11.34
C ASP A 30 -2.48 8.49 10.84
N LEU A 31 -1.19 8.74 10.62
CA LEU A 31 -0.23 7.70 10.20
C LEU A 31 -0.13 6.55 11.20
N LYS A 32 -0.06 6.89 12.49
CA LYS A 32 0.01 5.94 13.62
C LYS A 32 -1.24 5.08 13.84
N SER A 33 -2.35 5.35 13.16
CA SER A 33 -3.55 4.51 13.27
C SER A 33 -3.37 3.12 12.64
N SER A 34 -2.37 2.97 11.77
CA SER A 34 -2.08 1.78 10.99
C SER A 34 -0.75 1.19 11.48
N ALA A 35 -0.75 -0.09 11.85
CA ALA A 35 0.45 -0.79 12.35
C ALA A 35 1.34 -1.28 11.19
N ASP A 36 1.54 -0.44 10.18
CA ASP A 36 2.40 -0.72 9.04
C ASP A 36 3.84 -0.27 9.32
N THR A 37 4.80 -1.05 8.85
CA THR A 37 6.23 -0.74 8.90
C THR A 37 6.63 0.33 7.88
N ASP A 38 5.93 0.36 6.73
CA ASP A 38 6.15 1.32 5.66
C ASP A 38 5.18 2.51 5.80
N PRO A 39 5.69 3.74 5.98
CA PRO A 39 4.85 4.93 6.10
C PRO A 39 3.99 5.18 4.84
N MET A 40 4.40 4.71 3.65
CA MET A 40 3.57 4.86 2.45
C MET A 40 2.30 4.05 2.53
N ARG A 41 2.34 2.82 3.04
CA ARG A 41 1.14 1.99 3.23
C ARG A 41 0.13 2.68 4.14
N SER A 42 0.62 3.34 5.18
CA SER A 42 -0.24 4.05 6.12
C SER A 42 -1.00 5.24 5.49
N LEU A 43 -0.58 5.75 4.34
CA LEU A 43 -1.29 6.80 3.61
C LEU A 43 -2.44 6.26 2.75
N GLN A 44 -2.54 4.94 2.57
CA GLN A 44 -3.57 4.32 1.74
C GLN A 44 -4.96 4.68 2.28
N GLY A 45 -5.82 5.20 1.40
CA GLY A 45 -7.17 5.64 1.77
C GLY A 45 -7.24 6.96 2.56
N LYS A 46 -6.12 7.53 3.01
CA LYS A 46 -6.09 8.82 3.73
C LYS A 46 -5.94 10.02 2.80
N VAL A 47 -5.42 9.80 1.59
CA VAL A 47 -5.26 10.84 0.56
C VAL A 47 -6.14 10.52 -0.64
N PRO A 48 -7.10 11.40 -1.00
CA PRO A 48 -7.95 11.18 -2.16
C PRO A 48 -7.18 11.34 -3.47
N GLY A 49 -7.42 10.42 -4.40
CA GLY A 49 -6.75 10.37 -5.69
C GLY A 49 -5.33 9.81 -5.62
N MET A 50 -4.95 9.15 -4.53
CA MET A 50 -3.70 8.41 -4.40
C MET A 50 -4.00 6.93 -4.26
N THR A 51 -3.33 6.12 -5.09
CA THR A 51 -3.42 4.66 -5.06
C THR A 51 -2.08 4.12 -4.61
N ILE A 52 -2.12 3.23 -3.63
CA ILE A 52 -0.93 2.53 -3.15
C ILE A 52 -1.23 1.05 -3.34
N THR A 53 -0.39 0.39 -4.12
CA THR A 53 -0.48 -1.05 -4.35
C THR A 53 0.65 -1.71 -3.60
N THR A 54 0.31 -2.70 -2.79
CA THR A 54 1.24 -3.44 -1.95
C THR A 54 1.06 -4.93 -2.19
N ASP A 55 2.07 -5.68 -1.80
CA ASP A 55 2.01 -7.12 -1.65
C ASP A 55 2.02 -7.50 -0.14
N GLY A 56 1.79 -8.78 0.12
CA GLY A 56 1.91 -9.36 1.47
C GLY A 56 3.35 -9.45 1.99
N SER A 57 4.32 -8.86 1.29
CA SER A 57 5.72 -8.91 1.72
C SER A 57 5.93 -8.03 2.96
N PRO A 58 6.58 -8.56 4.03
CA PRO A 58 6.90 -7.79 5.23
C PRO A 58 7.85 -6.61 4.99
N ILE A 59 8.66 -6.69 3.92
CA ILE A 59 9.64 -5.67 3.50
C ILE A 59 9.11 -4.92 2.26
N GLY A 60 7.98 -5.34 1.70
CA GLY A 60 7.47 -4.86 0.41
C GLY A 60 7.20 -3.37 0.42
N THR A 61 7.83 -2.65 -0.49
CA THR A 61 7.60 -1.23 -0.70
C THR A 61 6.31 -1.03 -1.48
N GLY A 62 5.40 -0.21 -0.97
CA GLY A 62 4.19 0.14 -1.73
C GLY A 62 4.52 0.89 -3.02
N THR A 63 3.97 0.47 -4.16
CA THR A 63 3.98 1.28 -5.38
C THR A 63 2.98 2.40 -5.23
N VAL A 64 3.46 3.65 -5.18
CA VAL A 64 2.62 4.83 -4.97
C VAL A 64 2.28 5.47 -6.31
N ARG A 65 1.00 5.79 -6.49
CA ARG A 65 0.50 6.49 -7.67
C ARG A 65 -0.38 7.66 -7.27
N ILE A 66 -0.07 8.85 -7.77
CA ILE A 66 -0.87 10.06 -7.56
C ILE A 66 -1.62 10.37 -8.85
N ARG A 67 -2.95 10.47 -8.77
CA ARG A 67 -3.87 10.75 -9.89
C ARG A 67 -3.81 9.76 -11.06
N GLY A 68 -3.53 8.49 -10.78
CA GLY A 68 -3.49 7.45 -11.81
C GLY A 68 -2.24 7.54 -12.69
N ILE A 69 -2.26 6.85 -13.83
CA ILE A 69 -1.09 6.68 -14.70
C ILE A 69 -0.91 7.94 -15.57
N GLY A 70 0.15 8.72 -15.30
CA GLY A 70 0.46 9.95 -16.03
C GLY A 70 1.36 9.78 -17.26
N SER A 71 1.96 8.61 -17.46
CA SER A 71 2.87 8.34 -18.59
C SER A 71 2.91 6.85 -18.89
N PHE A 72 3.03 6.48 -20.17
CA PHE A 72 3.13 5.09 -20.61
C PHE A 72 4.57 4.58 -20.74
N ASN A 73 5.56 5.48 -20.86
CA ASN A 73 6.94 5.13 -21.22
C ASN A 73 8.01 5.64 -20.24
N SER A 74 7.65 6.47 -19.26
CA SER A 74 8.59 6.98 -18.26
C SER A 74 8.34 6.34 -16.90
N SER A 75 9.29 6.49 -15.97
CA SER A 75 8.98 6.28 -14.55
C SER A 75 7.85 7.22 -14.13
N GLN A 76 7.15 6.73 -13.14
CA GLN A 76 5.75 6.93 -12.83
C GLN A 76 5.56 7.10 -11.33
N ASP A 77 6.65 6.90 -10.59
CA ASP A 77 6.77 7.11 -9.17
C ASP A 77 6.78 8.60 -8.87
N PRO A 78 6.17 9.03 -7.76
CA PRO A 78 6.27 10.40 -7.30
C PRO A 78 7.67 10.72 -6.81
N LEU A 79 7.99 12.00 -6.73
CA LEU A 79 9.21 12.45 -6.08
C LEU A 79 9.00 12.49 -4.56
N PHE A 80 9.87 11.81 -3.79
CA PHE A 80 9.86 11.92 -2.35
C PHE A 80 10.84 13.00 -1.90
N VAL A 81 10.47 13.81 -0.91
CA VAL A 81 11.31 14.86 -0.34
C VAL A 81 11.32 14.69 1.17
N ILE A 82 12.47 14.31 1.72
CA ILE A 82 12.64 14.10 3.16
C ILE A 82 13.42 15.27 3.71
N ASP A 83 12.81 16.08 4.57
CA ASP A 83 13.46 17.24 5.20
C ASP A 83 14.11 18.22 4.19
N GLY A 84 13.58 18.29 2.96
CA GLY A 84 14.09 19.14 1.88
C GLY A 84 15.07 18.45 0.92
N VAL A 85 15.48 17.21 1.21
CA VAL A 85 16.35 16.41 0.32
C VAL A 85 15.47 15.52 -0.58
N PRO A 86 15.52 15.70 -1.91
CA PRO A 86 14.78 14.86 -2.84
C PRO A 86 15.43 13.48 -2.97
N THR A 87 14.61 12.44 -2.81
CA THR A 87 15.01 11.03 -2.91
C THR A 87 14.05 10.30 -3.83
N THR A 88 14.58 9.44 -4.69
CA THR A 88 13.80 8.59 -5.60
C THR A 88 13.71 7.13 -5.14
N THR A 89 14.53 6.75 -4.16
CA THR A 89 14.61 5.39 -3.65
C THR A 89 13.67 5.19 -2.46
N ALA A 90 13.13 3.98 -2.36
CA ALA A 90 12.11 3.55 -1.41
C ALA A 90 12.31 4.08 0.02
N LEU A 91 11.19 4.49 0.61
CA LEU A 91 11.08 5.00 1.98
C LEU A 91 11.07 3.90 3.04
N ASN A 92 11.40 2.66 2.69
CA ASN A 92 11.44 1.53 3.63
C ASN A 92 12.51 1.68 4.72
N SER A 93 13.46 2.62 4.56
CA SER A 93 14.44 2.96 5.57
C SER A 93 13.96 4.00 6.58
N LEU A 94 12.80 4.62 6.38
CA LEU A 94 12.26 5.62 7.31
C LEU A 94 11.36 4.97 8.34
N ASN A 95 11.62 5.28 9.61
CA ASN A 95 10.76 4.88 10.71
C ASN A 95 9.54 5.82 10.77
N MET A 96 8.34 5.25 10.76
CA MET A 96 7.09 6.03 10.88
C MET A 96 7.02 6.84 12.19
N ASN A 97 7.71 6.39 13.25
CA ASN A 97 7.74 7.11 14.52
C ASN A 97 8.48 8.44 14.46
N ASP A 98 9.38 8.62 13.49
CA ASP A 98 10.17 9.84 13.33
C ASP A 98 9.46 10.86 12.44
N ILE A 99 8.35 10.49 11.82
CA ILE A 99 7.57 11.37 10.94
C ILE A 99 6.68 12.30 11.77
N GLU A 100 6.75 13.60 11.50
CA GLU A 100 5.88 14.64 12.06
C GLU A 100 4.65 14.87 11.18
N SER A 101 4.86 15.01 9.87
CA SER A 101 3.79 15.17 8.90
C SER A 101 4.20 14.67 7.52
N MET A 102 3.21 14.24 6.74
CA MET A 102 3.37 13.95 5.32
C MET A 102 2.42 14.81 4.51
N GLN A 103 2.94 15.42 3.45
CA GLN A 103 2.18 16.31 2.58
C GLN A 103 2.30 15.82 1.16
N VAL A 104 1.16 15.66 0.50
CA VAL A 104 1.08 15.18 -0.87
C VAL A 104 0.64 16.33 -1.77
N LEU A 105 1.56 16.79 -2.61
CA LEU A 105 1.33 17.76 -3.66
C LEU A 105 0.82 17.02 -4.91
N LYS A 106 -0.48 17.19 -5.21
CA LYS A 106 -1.14 16.46 -6.30
C LYS A 106 -1.21 17.24 -7.61
N ASP A 107 -1.06 18.56 -7.54
CA ASP A 107 -1.13 19.45 -8.70
C ASP A 107 0.25 19.87 -9.19
N ALA A 108 0.36 20.04 -10.51
CA ALA A 108 1.55 20.58 -11.17
C ALA A 108 1.89 21.99 -10.68
N ALA A 109 0.91 22.84 -10.37
CA ALA A 109 1.16 24.20 -9.88
C ALA A 109 1.94 24.21 -8.56
N SER A 110 1.49 23.41 -7.58
CA SER A 110 2.14 23.32 -6.27
C SER A 110 3.43 22.49 -6.31
N ALA A 111 3.51 21.51 -7.20
CA ALA A 111 4.66 20.63 -7.35
C ALA A 111 5.77 21.23 -8.23
N SER A 112 5.46 22.24 -9.07
CA SER A 112 6.39 22.88 -10.03
C SER A 112 7.67 23.42 -9.40
N ILE A 113 7.63 23.78 -8.11
CA ILE A 113 8.80 24.23 -7.33
C ILE A 113 9.91 23.17 -7.33
N TYR A 114 9.56 21.88 -7.43
CA TYR A 114 10.49 20.76 -7.46
C TYR A 114 10.92 20.33 -8.89
N GLY A 115 10.51 21.09 -9.91
CA GLY A 115 10.95 20.90 -11.29
C GLY A 115 10.29 19.74 -12.04
N SER A 116 10.90 19.31 -13.14
CA SER A 116 10.34 18.30 -14.07
C SER A 116 10.12 16.92 -13.43
N ARG A 117 10.87 16.59 -12.36
CA ARG A 117 10.69 15.35 -11.58
C ARG A 117 9.38 15.30 -10.80
N ALA A 118 8.73 16.44 -10.63
CA ALA A 118 7.48 16.59 -9.92
C ALA A 118 6.23 16.30 -10.79
N ALA A 119 6.42 15.87 -12.04
CA ALA A 119 5.33 15.62 -12.99
C ALA A 119 4.33 14.55 -12.50
N ASN A 120 4.80 13.57 -11.73
CA ASN A 120 3.99 12.51 -11.12
C ASN A 120 3.51 12.84 -9.70
N GLY A 121 3.66 14.10 -9.27
CA GLY A 121 3.39 14.56 -7.90
C GLY A 121 4.59 14.46 -6.97
N VAL A 122 4.48 15.11 -5.81
CA VAL A 122 5.55 15.19 -4.79
C VAL A 122 4.99 14.82 -3.43
N ILE A 123 5.72 13.99 -2.69
CA ILE A 123 5.41 13.62 -1.31
C ILE A 123 6.51 14.20 -0.42
N ILE A 124 6.14 15.19 0.37
CA ILE A 124 7.02 15.84 1.34
C ILE A 124 6.85 15.16 2.69
N ILE A 125 7.95 14.75 3.28
CA ILE A 125 8.03 14.11 4.60
C ILE A 125 8.84 15.04 5.49
N THR A 126 8.24 15.45 6.59
CA THR A 126 8.91 16.23 7.64
C THR A 126 9.14 15.34 8.84
N THR A 127 10.38 15.25 9.30
CA THR A 127 10.72 14.49 10.51
C THR A 127 10.56 15.34 11.76
N LYS A 128 10.31 14.68 12.89
CA LYS A 128 10.19 15.32 14.20
C LYS A 128 11.52 15.94 14.60
N ARG A 129 11.46 17.20 15.01
CA ARG A 129 12.62 17.94 15.55
C ARG A 129 12.36 18.40 16.98
N GLY A 130 13.42 18.51 17.77
CA GLY A 130 13.35 19.01 19.13
C GLY A 130 12.85 20.47 19.17
N LYS A 131 11.79 20.74 19.94
CA LYS A 131 11.24 22.08 20.12
C LYS A 131 12.05 22.85 21.18
N LYS A 132 12.54 24.04 20.85
CA LYS A 132 13.27 24.90 21.80
C LYS A 132 12.39 25.22 23.01
N GLY A 133 12.93 25.03 24.22
CA GLY A 133 12.21 25.30 25.48
C GLY A 133 11.18 24.24 25.89
N SER A 134 11.08 23.12 25.15
CA SER A 134 10.21 22.01 25.56
C SER A 134 10.90 21.12 26.59
N LYS A 135 10.13 20.62 27.56
CA LYS A 135 10.61 19.61 28.51
C LYS A 135 11.02 18.35 27.74
N LEU A 136 12.04 17.66 28.24
CA LEU A 136 12.42 16.35 27.72
C LEU A 136 11.22 15.41 27.83
N ASN A 137 10.74 14.92 26.69
CA ASN A 137 9.68 13.93 26.60
C ASN A 137 10.28 12.65 26.01
N VAL A 138 10.12 11.55 26.73
CA VAL A 138 10.59 10.22 26.32
C VAL A 138 9.37 9.34 26.14
N ASP A 139 9.11 8.93 24.91
CA ASP A 139 8.01 8.03 24.57
C ASP A 139 8.57 6.63 24.32
N PHE A 140 8.00 5.62 24.98
CA PHE A 140 8.31 4.21 24.74
C PHE A 140 7.08 3.51 24.16
N SER A 141 7.27 2.76 23.08
CA SER A 141 6.22 2.00 22.41
C SER A 141 6.68 0.56 22.17
N THR A 142 5.82 -0.39 22.49
CA THR A 142 5.99 -1.81 22.16
C THR A 142 4.73 -2.30 21.45
N ASN A 143 4.89 -3.19 20.48
CA ASN A 143 3.79 -3.79 19.75
C ASN A 143 4.08 -5.27 19.53
N LEU A 144 3.10 -6.13 19.82
CA LEU A 144 3.14 -7.55 19.55
C LEU A 144 1.98 -7.88 18.62
N THR A 145 2.29 -8.32 17.40
CA THR A 145 1.31 -8.68 16.38
C THR A 145 1.53 -10.12 15.93
N ALA A 146 0.45 -10.89 15.80
CA ALA A 146 0.45 -12.22 15.20
C ALA A 146 -0.33 -12.18 13.89
N GLN A 147 0.26 -12.70 12.81
CA GLN A 147 -0.38 -12.77 11.50
C GLN A 147 -0.94 -14.17 11.27
N PHE A 148 -2.22 -14.26 10.93
CA PHE A 148 -2.90 -15.50 10.60
C PHE A 148 -3.47 -15.42 9.19
N TYR A 149 -3.37 -16.50 8.43
CA TYR A 149 -4.06 -16.61 7.15
C TYR A 149 -5.55 -16.80 7.41
N ASN A 150 -6.39 -15.97 6.79
CA ASN A 150 -7.83 -16.16 6.80
C ASN A 150 -8.23 -17.07 5.62
N SER A 151 -9.41 -17.70 5.71
CA SER A 151 -9.94 -18.54 4.61
C SER A 151 -10.26 -17.75 3.32
N GLN A 152 -10.18 -16.42 3.34
CA GLN A 152 -10.40 -15.56 2.17
C GLN A 152 -9.11 -15.35 1.36
N SER A 153 -7.94 -15.42 2.02
CA SER A 153 -6.62 -15.36 1.39
C SER A 153 -6.17 -16.70 0.81
N MET A 154 -6.88 -17.78 1.13
CA MET A 154 -6.63 -19.11 0.56
C MET A 154 -7.56 -19.34 -0.63
N MET A 155 -6.97 -19.74 -1.76
CA MET A 155 -7.76 -20.21 -2.88
C MET A 155 -8.49 -21.49 -2.47
N LYS A 156 -9.79 -21.57 -2.76
CA LYS A 156 -10.54 -22.82 -2.57
C LYS A 156 -10.09 -23.81 -3.62
N LEU A 157 -9.30 -24.80 -3.19
CA LEU A 157 -8.85 -25.89 -4.06
C LEU A 157 -9.84 -27.04 -3.97
N CYS A 158 -10.04 -27.73 -5.09
CA CYS A 158 -10.85 -28.94 -5.10
C CYS A 158 -10.18 -30.03 -4.25
N ASN A 159 -10.96 -30.68 -3.40
CA ASN A 159 -10.54 -31.93 -2.79
C ASN A 159 -10.63 -33.10 -3.81
N THR A 160 -10.09 -34.27 -3.49
CA THR A 160 -10.05 -35.43 -4.40
C THR A 160 -11.43 -35.84 -4.93
N SER A 161 -12.48 -35.77 -4.09
CA SER A 161 -13.85 -36.14 -4.47
C SER A 161 -14.50 -35.10 -5.39
N GLU A 162 -14.29 -33.81 -5.11
CA GLU A 162 -14.70 -32.71 -5.98
C GLU A 162 -14.00 -32.78 -7.34
N TYR A 163 -12.71 -33.11 -7.36
CA TYR A 163 -11.94 -33.31 -8.59
C TYR A 163 -12.50 -34.48 -9.41
N ALA A 164 -12.78 -35.62 -8.77
CA ALA A 164 -13.36 -36.79 -9.43
C ALA A 164 -14.77 -36.50 -9.99
N THR A 165 -15.59 -35.74 -9.25
CA THR A 165 -16.93 -35.32 -9.70
C THR A 165 -16.85 -34.36 -10.88
N ALA A 166 -15.96 -33.37 -10.83
CA ALA A 166 -15.74 -32.43 -11.93
C ALA A 166 -15.26 -33.16 -13.19
N MET A 167 -14.40 -34.16 -13.02
CA MET A 167 -13.90 -35.00 -14.10
C MET A 167 -14.99 -35.88 -14.71
N ALA A 168 -15.83 -36.50 -13.88
CA ALA A 168 -16.97 -37.29 -14.34
C ALA A 168 -17.99 -36.40 -15.09
N GLN A 169 -18.24 -35.19 -14.60
CA GLN A 169 -19.10 -34.23 -15.26
C GLN A 169 -18.54 -33.79 -16.62
N ALA A 170 -17.22 -33.59 -16.73
CA ALA A 170 -16.57 -33.29 -18.01
C ALA A 170 -16.74 -34.45 -19.00
N ALA A 171 -16.52 -35.69 -18.57
CA ALA A 171 -16.73 -36.88 -19.41
C ALA A 171 -18.18 -37.01 -19.91
N LEU A 172 -19.16 -36.79 -19.03
CA LEU A 172 -20.58 -36.77 -19.40
C LEU A 172 -20.89 -35.69 -20.44
N ASN A 173 -20.33 -34.49 -20.27
CA ASN A 173 -20.52 -33.39 -21.23
C ASN A 173 -19.89 -33.70 -22.60
N ASP A 174 -18.77 -34.43 -22.63
CA ASP A 174 -18.08 -34.88 -23.85
C ASP A 174 -18.71 -36.15 -24.46
N GLY A 175 -19.75 -36.72 -23.83
CA GLY A 175 -20.45 -37.92 -24.29
C GLY A 175 -19.64 -39.22 -24.12
N ILE A 176 -18.63 -39.21 -23.26
CA ILE A 176 -17.74 -40.34 -22.96
C ILE A 176 -18.15 -40.95 -21.61
N ASP A 177 -18.05 -42.28 -21.49
CA ASP A 177 -18.31 -42.97 -20.21
C ASP A 177 -17.39 -42.43 -19.11
N PRO A 178 -17.93 -41.82 -18.04
CA PRO A 178 -17.16 -41.25 -16.95
C PRO A 178 -16.25 -42.25 -16.24
N VAL A 179 -16.64 -43.52 -16.18
CA VAL A 179 -15.88 -44.57 -15.50
C VAL A 179 -14.65 -44.95 -16.32
N ALA A 180 -14.80 -45.05 -17.65
CA ALA A 180 -13.68 -45.29 -18.56
C ALA A 180 -12.73 -44.07 -18.63
N TYR A 181 -13.29 -42.86 -18.62
CA TYR A 181 -12.52 -41.62 -18.64
C TYR A 181 -11.72 -41.43 -17.35
N ALA A 182 -12.33 -41.58 -16.17
CA ALA A 182 -11.65 -41.43 -14.89
C ALA A 182 -10.58 -42.51 -14.64
N ARG A 183 -10.79 -43.73 -15.14
CA ARG A 183 -9.80 -44.82 -15.06
C ARG A 183 -8.49 -44.50 -15.77
N ASN A 184 -8.52 -43.79 -16.89
CA ASN A 184 -7.31 -43.37 -17.62
C ASN A 184 -6.44 -42.39 -16.80
N TYR A 185 -7.01 -41.78 -15.77
CA TYR A 185 -6.33 -40.86 -14.86
C TYR A 185 -6.13 -41.44 -13.45
N GLY A 186 -6.31 -42.76 -13.30
CA GLY A 186 -6.05 -43.48 -12.05
C GLY A 186 -7.10 -43.22 -10.95
N LEU A 187 -8.30 -42.76 -11.31
CA LEU A 187 -9.41 -42.54 -10.39
C LEU A 187 -10.44 -43.65 -10.53
N ASP A 188 -10.84 -44.22 -9.39
CA ASP A 188 -11.96 -45.17 -9.31
C ASP A 188 -13.19 -44.46 -8.74
N LEU A 189 -14.16 -44.16 -9.61
CA LEU A 189 -15.42 -43.50 -9.25
C LEU A 189 -16.38 -44.42 -8.49
N ASN A 190 -16.13 -45.73 -8.44
CA ASN A 190 -16.93 -46.71 -7.70
C ASN A 190 -16.38 -47.01 -6.30
N ALA A 191 -15.20 -46.47 -5.96
CA ALA A 191 -14.59 -46.65 -4.64
C ALA A 191 -15.15 -45.63 -3.63
N THR A 192 -15.58 -46.10 -2.45
CA THR A 192 -16.17 -45.30 -1.35
C THR A 192 -15.28 -44.14 -0.89
N THR A 193 -13.98 -44.16 -1.21
CA THR A 193 -12.99 -43.14 -0.84
C THR A 193 -12.24 -42.51 -2.04
N GLY A 194 -12.68 -42.76 -3.28
CA GLY A 194 -12.10 -42.12 -4.48
C GLY A 194 -10.64 -42.50 -4.80
N ARG A 195 -10.12 -43.57 -4.19
CA ARG A 195 -8.86 -44.23 -4.55
C ARG A 195 -9.02 -45.73 -4.34
N THR A 196 -8.48 -46.53 -5.26
CA THR A 196 -7.97 -47.87 -4.96
C THR A 196 -6.65 -47.76 -4.23
#